data_AF-A0A820XPN6-F1
#
_entry.id   AF-A0A820XPN6-F1
#
_cell.length_a   1.000
_cell.length_b   1.000
_cell.length_c   1.000
_cell.angle_alpha   90.00
_cell.angle_beta   90.00
_cell.angle_gamma   90.00
#
_symmetry.space_group_name_H-M   'P 1'
#
loop_
_entity.id
_entity.type
_entity.pdbx_description
1 polymer ?
#
loop_
_entity_poly.entity_id
_entity_poly.type
_entity_poly.pdbx_seq_one_letter_code
_entity_poly.pdbx_strand_id
1 'polypeptide(L)'
;NSDICVVCETPLSPEYQHRVNVQNQTKILCPQCKATNPVHLRTCMICESKLMPSTSPQVQATVSVPLAPKPIGTMMTCSKCFRLNNADARFCDWCGAQPEKSSMPLQCTKCRSENDPYAKFCLTCGCVIEPPLRVIDARLRNDLNISASSVIGGTLTRPSACPTWL
;
A
#
# COMPACT_ATOMS: atom_id res chain seq x y z
N ASN A 1 -4.28 24.80 23.25
CA ASN A 1 -4.28 24.03 24.51
C ASN A 1 -4.83 24.97 25.56
N SER A 2 -6.05 24.76 26.03
CA SER A 2 -6.70 25.66 26.98
C SER A 2 -6.48 25.13 28.38
N ASP A 3 -5.99 25.98 29.29
CA ASP A 3 -5.72 25.62 30.69
C ASP A 3 -6.96 25.76 31.60
N ILE A 4 -8.12 26.02 30.98
CA ILE A 4 -9.42 26.22 31.62
C ILE A 4 -10.46 25.29 31.01
N CYS A 5 -11.34 24.76 31.86
CA CYS A 5 -12.48 23.96 31.41
C CYS A 5 -13.49 24.84 30.67
N VAL A 6 -13.83 24.52 29.42
CA VAL A 6 -14.79 25.30 28.62
C VAL A 6 -16.26 25.18 29.07
N VAL A 7 -16.54 24.30 30.04
CA VAL A 7 -17.89 24.05 30.56
C VAL A 7 -18.15 24.78 31.88
N CYS A 8 -17.16 24.81 32.77
CA CYS A 8 -17.30 25.39 34.10
C CYS A 8 -16.26 26.50 34.41
N GLU A 9 -15.45 26.89 33.42
CA GLU A 9 -14.47 27.98 33.48
C GLU A 9 -13.43 27.87 34.61
N THR A 10 -13.28 26.67 35.20
CA THR A 10 -12.31 26.41 36.27
C THR A 10 -10.94 25.99 35.71
N PRO A 11 -9.83 26.29 36.42
CA PRO A 11 -8.50 25.84 36.04
C PRO A 11 -8.41 24.31 36.04
N LEU A 12 -7.85 23.73 34.99
CA LEU A 12 -7.62 22.29 34.93
C LEU A 12 -6.47 21.90 35.88
N SER A 13 -6.72 20.99 36.81
CA SER A 13 -5.70 20.49 37.74
C SER A 13 -4.54 19.83 36.99
N PRO A 14 -3.30 19.81 37.52
CA PRO A 14 -2.14 19.22 36.84
C PRO A 14 -2.30 17.75 36.43
N GLU A 15 -3.19 17.02 37.10
CA GLU A 15 -3.56 15.63 36.76
C GLU A 15 -4.34 15.52 35.45
N TYR A 16 -4.98 16.61 35.01
CA TYR A 16 -5.71 16.74 33.75
C TYR A 16 -4.83 17.22 32.59
N GLN A 17 -3.53 17.47 32.84
CA GLN A 17 -2.57 17.59 31.76
C GLN A 17 -2.52 16.25 31.05
N HIS A 18 -3.05 16.22 29.84
CA HIS A 18 -3.07 15.07 28.96
C HIS A 18 -1.62 14.62 28.72
N ARG A 19 -1.06 13.79 29.62
CA ARG A 19 0.18 13.07 29.38
C ARG A 19 -0.14 12.14 28.22
N VAL A 20 0.19 12.60 27.01
CA VAL A 20 0.23 11.74 25.83
C VAL A 20 1.41 10.80 26.03
N ASN A 21 1.19 9.76 26.83
CA ASN A 21 2.06 8.61 26.86
C ASN A 21 1.83 7.90 25.52
N VAL A 22 2.69 8.16 24.54
CA VAL A 22 2.72 7.46 23.24
C VAL A 22 3.21 6.03 23.47
N GLN A 23 2.55 5.29 24.35
CA GLN A 23 2.63 3.84 24.33
C GLN A 23 1.83 3.42 23.11
N ASN A 24 2.45 2.58 22.26
CA ASN A 24 1.81 1.89 21.15
C ASN A 24 0.76 0.90 21.70
N GLN A 25 -0.30 1.44 22.30
CA GLN A 25 -1.43 0.67 22.77
C GLN A 25 -2.08 0.08 21.54
N THR A 26 -2.06 -1.25 21.47
CA THR A 26 -2.73 -2.03 20.45
C THR A 26 -4.21 -1.61 20.40
N LYS A 27 -4.70 -1.35 19.18
CA LYS A 27 -6.05 -0.82 18.93
C LYS A 27 -6.88 -1.87 18.19
N ILE A 28 -8.19 -1.89 18.43
CA ILE A 28 -9.16 -2.74 17.75
C ILE A 28 -10.26 -1.89 17.11
N LEU A 29 -10.63 -2.22 15.88
CA LEU A 29 -11.72 -1.56 15.14
C LEU A 29 -13.06 -2.20 15.48
N CYS A 30 -14.07 -1.39 15.80
CA CYS A 30 -15.43 -1.91 15.98
C CYS A 30 -15.99 -2.41 14.63
N PRO A 31 -16.53 -3.64 14.54
CA PRO A 31 -17.10 -4.15 13.30
C PRO A 31 -18.36 -3.39 12.87
N GLN A 32 -19.13 -2.84 13.82
CA GLN A 32 -20.39 -2.13 13.57
C GLN A 32 -20.17 -0.67 13.18
N CYS A 33 -19.61 0.17 14.06
CA CYS A 33 -19.49 1.61 13.81
C CYS A 33 -18.11 2.07 13.31
N LYS A 34 -17.14 1.15 13.16
CA LYS A 34 -15.75 1.45 12.76
C LYS A 34 -14.99 2.42 13.67
N ALA A 35 -15.48 2.67 14.89
CA ALA A 35 -14.70 3.38 15.89
C ALA A 35 -13.44 2.59 16.27
N THR A 36 -12.37 3.29 16.60
CA THR A 36 -11.14 2.69 17.12
C THR A 36 -11.22 2.64 18.64
N ASN A 37 -10.98 1.45 19.22
CA ASN A 37 -11.08 1.20 20.64
C ASN A 37 -9.74 0.63 21.14
N PRO A 38 -9.38 0.78 22.41
CA PRO A 38 -8.28 0.03 23.02
C PRO A 38 -8.53 -1.48 22.95
N VAL A 39 -7.49 -2.29 22.69
CA VAL A 39 -7.63 -3.75 22.49
C VAL A 39 -8.23 -4.49 23.70
N HIS A 40 -8.10 -3.94 24.90
CA HIS A 40 -8.57 -4.56 26.13
C HIS A 40 -10.06 -4.34 26.40
N LEU A 41 -10.75 -3.53 25.60
CA LEU A 41 -12.19 -3.33 25.71
C LEU A 41 -12.96 -4.50 25.08
N ARG A 42 -14.00 -4.96 25.77
CA ARG A 42 -14.95 -5.98 25.28
C ARG A 42 -16.17 -5.37 24.58
N THR A 43 -16.33 -4.05 24.67
CA THR A 43 -17.51 -3.32 24.23
C THR A 43 -17.05 -2.01 23.58
N CYS A 44 -17.69 -1.62 22.48
CA CYS A 44 -17.35 -0.39 21.77
C CYS A 44 -17.75 0.83 22.59
N MET A 45 -16.83 1.78 22.77
CA MET A 45 -17.08 3.03 23.49
C MET A 45 -18.00 4.03 22.75
N ILE A 46 -18.41 3.72 21.51
CA ILE A 46 -19.26 4.58 20.67
C ILE A 46 -20.66 3.99 20.45
N CYS A 47 -20.73 2.71 20.10
CA CYS A 47 -22.00 2.06 19.75
C CYS A 47 -22.36 0.87 20.65
N GLU A 48 -21.57 0.66 21.71
CA GLU A 48 -21.77 -0.40 22.72
C GLU A 48 -21.80 -1.83 22.15
N SER A 49 -21.42 -2.00 20.89
CA SER A 49 -21.36 -3.31 20.25
C SER A 49 -20.20 -4.13 20.82
N LYS A 50 -20.41 -5.44 20.93
CA LYS A 50 -19.40 -6.38 21.44
C LYS A 50 -18.15 -6.36 20.54
N LEU A 51 -16.99 -6.16 21.15
CA LEU A 51 -15.68 -6.26 20.53
C LEU A 51 -15.15 -7.68 20.77
N MET A 52 -14.70 -8.33 19.71
CA MET A 52 -14.07 -9.65 19.80
C MET A 52 -12.56 -9.45 19.68
N PRO A 53 -11.77 -9.70 20.73
CA PRO A 53 -10.32 -9.67 20.63
C PRO A 53 -9.89 -10.65 19.55
N SER A 54 -9.26 -10.16 18.50
CA SER A 54 -8.72 -11.03 17.46
C SER A 54 -7.45 -11.68 18.02
N THR A 55 -7.58 -12.84 18.65
CA THR A 55 -6.50 -13.82 18.69
C THR A 55 -6.34 -14.35 17.26
N SER A 56 -5.74 -13.54 16.40
CA SER A 56 -5.28 -14.04 15.11
C SER A 56 -4.25 -15.12 15.40
N PRO A 57 -4.36 -16.32 14.82
CA PRO A 57 -3.19 -17.17 14.68
C PRO A 57 -2.10 -16.30 14.07
N GLN A 58 -0.92 -16.30 14.69
CA GLN A 58 0.28 -15.84 14.03
C GLN A 58 0.51 -16.77 12.85
N VAL A 59 -0.20 -16.53 11.74
CA VAL A 59 0.34 -16.85 10.44
C VAL A 59 1.66 -16.10 10.45
N GLN A 60 2.76 -16.84 10.49
CA GLN A 60 4.06 -16.32 10.13
C GLN A 60 3.89 -15.84 8.69
N ALA A 61 3.37 -14.62 8.55
CA ALA A 61 3.72 -13.78 7.45
C ALA A 61 5.24 -13.75 7.56
N THR A 62 5.90 -14.51 6.71
CA THR A 62 7.18 -14.09 6.18
C THR A 62 6.89 -12.74 5.56
N VAL A 63 6.88 -11.71 6.41
CA VAL A 63 6.96 -10.32 6.01
C VAL A 63 8.36 -10.26 5.43
N SER A 64 8.47 -10.66 4.17
CA SER A 64 9.39 -9.99 3.27
C SER A 64 9.00 -8.53 3.45
N VAL A 65 9.80 -7.83 4.27
CA VAL A 65 9.75 -6.38 4.40
C VAL A 65 9.46 -5.85 3.00
N PRO A 66 8.42 -5.04 2.77
CA PRO A 66 8.24 -4.41 1.48
C PRO A 66 9.60 -3.84 1.11
N LEU A 67 10.19 -4.31 0.01
CA LEU A 67 11.53 -3.89 -0.38
C LEU A 67 11.58 -2.38 -0.22
N ALA A 68 12.63 -1.89 0.45
CA ALA A 68 12.82 -0.46 0.71
C ALA A 68 12.38 0.33 -0.53
N PRO A 69 11.62 1.43 -0.38
CA PRO A 69 11.05 2.17 -1.51
C PRO A 69 12.13 2.35 -2.56
N LYS A 70 12.02 1.68 -3.70
CA LYS A 70 12.95 1.88 -4.81
C LYS A 70 12.82 3.37 -5.15
N PRO A 71 13.90 4.16 -5.13
CA PRO A 71 13.83 5.62 -5.30
C PRO A 71 13.48 6.06 -6.74
N ILE A 72 12.96 5.15 -7.57
CA ILE A 72 12.51 5.44 -8.93
C ILE A 72 11.01 5.21 -8.98
N GLY A 73 10.26 6.27 -8.77
CA GLY A 73 8.82 6.28 -8.94
C GLY A 73 8.35 7.72 -9.07
N THR A 74 8.07 8.14 -10.28
CA THR A 74 7.37 9.40 -10.56
C THR A 74 6.11 9.48 -9.69
N MET A 75 5.83 10.61 -9.05
CA MET A 75 4.55 10.75 -8.34
C MET A 75 3.42 10.88 -9.36
N MET A 76 2.25 10.32 -9.04
CA MET A 76 1.06 10.45 -9.87
C MET A 76 -0.11 11.02 -9.06
N THR A 77 -0.88 11.91 -9.68
CA THR A 77 -2.06 12.52 -9.08
C THR A 77 -3.27 11.59 -9.23
N CYS A 78 -4.00 11.34 -8.14
CA CYS A 78 -5.26 10.60 -8.19
C CYS A 78 -6.31 11.36 -9.00
N SER A 79 -6.92 10.74 -10.00
CA SER A 79 -7.97 11.35 -10.84
C SER A 79 -9.27 11.66 -10.07
N LYS A 80 -9.50 11.04 -8.92
CA LYS A 80 -10.73 11.21 -8.12
C LYS A 80 -10.58 12.27 -7.01
N CYS A 81 -9.46 12.28 -6.31
CA CYS A 81 -9.25 13.14 -5.13
C CYS A 81 -8.04 14.07 -5.23
N PHE A 82 -7.31 14.02 -6.35
CA PHE A 82 -6.16 14.87 -6.64
C PHE A 82 -4.96 14.76 -5.68
N ARG A 83 -4.99 13.81 -4.75
CA ARG A 83 -3.83 13.49 -3.91
C ARG A 83 -2.72 12.84 -4.73
N LEU A 84 -1.47 13.20 -4.44
CA LEU A 84 -0.28 12.55 -4.99
C LEU A 84 -0.07 11.16 -4.37
N ASN A 85 0.19 10.18 -5.23
CA ASN A 85 0.47 8.80 -4.88
C ASN A 85 1.78 8.36 -5.53
N ASN A 86 2.33 7.26 -5.07
CA ASN A 86 3.45 6.62 -5.76
C ASN A 86 2.98 6.05 -7.12
N ALA A 87 3.80 6.13 -8.18
CA ALA A 87 3.43 5.59 -9.50
C ALA A 87 3.11 4.09 -9.48
N ASP A 88 3.67 3.35 -8.52
CA ASP A 88 3.46 1.92 -8.35
C ASP A 88 2.22 1.58 -7.50
N ALA A 89 1.49 2.59 -7.02
CA ALA A 89 0.33 2.41 -6.16
C ALA A 89 -0.84 1.80 -6.95
N ARG A 90 -1.32 0.63 -6.52
CA ARG A 90 -2.46 -0.04 -7.16
C ARG A 90 -3.78 0.71 -6.97
N PHE A 91 -3.94 1.37 -5.83
CA PHE A 91 -5.09 2.19 -5.47
C PHE A 91 -4.61 3.50 -4.85
N CYS A 92 -5.46 4.52 -4.84
CA CYS A 92 -5.19 5.73 -4.05
C CYS A 92 -5.16 5.38 -2.57
N ASP A 93 -4.10 5.81 -1.89
CA ASP A 93 -3.89 5.61 -0.44
C ASP A 93 -4.98 6.25 0.45
N TRP A 94 -5.62 7.30 -0.06
CA TRP A 94 -6.63 8.08 0.66
C TRP A 94 -8.06 7.70 0.28
N CYS A 95 -8.42 7.79 -1.00
CA CYS A 95 -9.82 7.61 -1.42
C CYS A 95 -10.12 6.20 -1.96
N GLY A 96 -9.12 5.32 -2.03
CA GLY A 96 -9.27 3.96 -2.56
C GLY A 96 -9.57 3.88 -4.06
N ALA A 97 -9.56 5.00 -4.79
CA ALA A 97 -9.82 5.00 -6.22
C ALA A 97 -8.81 4.12 -6.94
N GLN A 98 -9.34 3.21 -7.76
CA GLN A 98 -8.56 2.44 -8.70
C GLN A 98 -8.28 3.31 -9.93
N PRO A 99 -7.02 3.47 -10.33
CA PRO A 99 -6.67 4.16 -11.58
C PRO A 99 -7.29 3.44 -12.77
N GLU A 100 -7.58 4.14 -13.87
CA GLU A 100 -8.28 3.56 -15.02
C GLU A 100 -7.68 2.23 -15.44
N LYS A 101 -8.56 1.25 -15.68
CA LYS A 101 -8.21 -0.16 -15.89
C LYS A 101 -7.18 -0.28 -17.01
N SER A 102 -5.94 -0.58 -16.67
CA SER A 102 -5.02 -1.15 -17.66
C SER A 102 -5.65 -2.49 -18.07
N SER A 103 -6.09 -2.61 -19.31
CA SER A 103 -6.88 -3.74 -19.79
C SER A 103 -6.10 -5.06 -19.90
N MET A 104 -4.82 -5.08 -19.50
CA MET A 104 -3.93 -6.21 -19.68
C MET A 104 -3.71 -6.99 -18.38
N PRO A 105 -3.98 -8.31 -18.36
CA PRO A 105 -3.75 -9.16 -17.20
C PRO A 105 -2.25 -9.27 -16.85
N LEU A 106 -1.94 -9.41 -15.57
CA LEU A 106 -0.56 -9.59 -15.10
C LEU A 106 -0.19 -11.07 -15.03
N GLN A 107 0.90 -11.46 -15.67
CA GLN A 107 1.45 -12.81 -15.54
C GLN A 107 2.39 -12.92 -14.33
N CYS A 108 2.17 -13.89 -13.43
CA CYS A 108 3.12 -14.13 -12.32
C CYS A 108 4.46 -14.63 -12.89
N THR A 109 5.55 -13.98 -12.51
CA THR A 109 6.92 -14.34 -12.92
C THR A 109 7.34 -15.74 -12.46
N LYS A 110 6.71 -16.28 -11.41
CA LYS A 110 7.01 -17.60 -10.85
C LYS A 110 6.25 -18.74 -11.53
N CYS A 111 4.93 -18.61 -11.72
CA CYS A 111 4.07 -19.72 -12.20
C CYS A 111 3.34 -19.44 -13.53
N ARG A 112 3.52 -18.23 -14.09
CA ARG A 112 2.93 -17.77 -15.36
C ARG A 112 1.41 -17.73 -15.43
N SER A 113 0.70 -17.92 -14.32
CA SER A 113 -0.75 -17.71 -14.31
C SER A 113 -1.09 -16.24 -14.56
N GLU A 114 -2.24 -16.01 -15.18
CA GLU A 114 -2.82 -14.69 -15.36
C GLU A 114 -3.52 -14.22 -14.08
N ASN A 115 -3.35 -12.96 -13.75
CA ASN A 115 -3.86 -12.34 -12.54
C ASN A 115 -4.47 -10.98 -12.88
N ASP A 116 -5.32 -10.49 -11.97
CA ASP A 116 -5.89 -9.15 -12.08
C ASP A 116 -4.76 -8.08 -12.19
N PRO A 117 -4.93 -7.03 -13.02
CA PRO A 117 -3.91 -5.99 -13.21
C PRO A 117 -3.52 -5.23 -11.92
N TYR A 118 -4.32 -5.39 -10.86
CA TYR A 118 -4.12 -4.77 -9.55
C TYR A 118 -3.85 -5.81 -8.46
N ALA A 119 -3.70 -7.09 -8.80
CA ALA A 119 -3.35 -8.14 -7.85
C ALA A 119 -1.97 -7.86 -7.24
N LYS A 120 -1.87 -7.87 -5.90
CA LYS A 120 -0.58 -7.81 -5.18
C LYS A 120 0.11 -9.17 -5.13
N PHE A 121 -0.68 -10.24 -5.12
CA PHE A 121 -0.22 -11.62 -5.02
C PHE A 121 -0.83 -12.44 -6.14
N CYS A 122 -0.08 -13.45 -6.59
CA CYS A 122 -0.58 -14.44 -7.53
C CYS A 122 -1.62 -15.34 -6.87
N LEU A 123 -2.77 -15.49 -7.51
CA LEU A 123 -3.86 -16.35 -6.99
C LEU A 123 -3.48 -17.83 -6.99
N THR A 124 -2.57 -18.24 -7.88
CA THR A 124 -2.18 -19.65 -8.04
C THR A 124 -1.06 -20.06 -7.08
N CYS A 125 -0.02 -19.24 -6.91
CA CYS A 125 1.17 -19.64 -6.15
C CYS A 125 1.54 -18.69 -5.00
N GLY A 126 0.77 -17.63 -4.77
CA GLY A 126 1.01 -16.67 -3.69
C GLY A 126 2.24 -15.77 -3.88
N CYS A 127 2.95 -15.87 -5.02
CA CYS A 127 4.09 -15.00 -5.36
C CYS A 127 3.67 -13.53 -5.26
N VAL A 128 4.52 -12.64 -4.74
CA VAL A 128 4.30 -11.19 -4.89
C VAL A 128 4.45 -10.85 -6.36
N ILE A 129 3.49 -10.11 -6.91
CA ILE A 129 3.55 -9.61 -8.29
C ILE A 129 4.01 -8.16 -8.25
N GLU A 130 5.04 -7.83 -9.02
CA GLU A 130 5.50 -6.44 -9.12
C GLU A 130 4.39 -5.54 -9.67
N PRO A 131 4.20 -4.33 -9.10
CA PRO A 131 3.21 -3.38 -9.60
C PRO A 131 3.52 -3.00 -11.06
N PRO A 132 2.49 -2.87 -11.92
CA PRO A 132 2.69 -2.31 -13.25
C PRO A 132 3.17 -0.86 -13.10
N LEU A 133 4.32 -0.53 -13.70
CA LEU A 133 4.79 0.85 -13.75
C LEU A 133 3.80 1.66 -14.59
N ARG A 134 3.07 2.56 -13.95
CA ARG A 134 2.18 3.46 -14.68
C ARG A 134 3.01 4.53 -15.35
N VAL A 135 2.97 4.55 -16.68
CA VAL A 135 3.60 5.60 -17.48
C VAL A 135 2.86 6.90 -17.18
N ILE A 136 3.54 7.84 -16.51
CA ILE A 136 3.12 9.24 -16.51
C ILE A 136 3.09 9.72 -17.97
N ASP A 137 2.03 10.46 -18.33
CA ASP A 137 1.78 10.92 -19.70
C ASP A 137 3.07 11.32 -20.44
N ALA A 138 3.23 10.80 -21.66
CA ALA A 138 4.38 11.02 -22.53
C ALA A 138 4.67 12.51 -22.81
N ARG A 139 3.75 13.42 -22.53
CA ARG A 139 3.93 14.87 -22.69
C ARG A 139 4.98 15.49 -21.77
N LEU A 140 5.40 14.80 -20.69
CA LEU A 140 6.47 15.24 -19.78
C LEU A 140 7.84 14.58 -20.08
N ARG A 141 7.98 13.82 -21.18
CA ARG A 141 9.25 13.16 -21.55
C ARG A 141 10.33 14.08 -22.10
N ASN A 142 10.03 15.35 -22.40
CA ASN A 142 11.02 16.23 -23.04
C ASN A 142 12.09 16.80 -22.10
N ASP A 143 11.95 16.69 -20.78
CA ASP A 143 12.91 17.29 -19.82
C ASP A 143 13.96 16.30 -19.27
N LEU A 144 13.91 15.02 -19.68
CA LEU A 144 14.93 14.02 -19.32
C LEU A 144 15.65 13.49 -20.57
N ASN A 145 16.21 14.40 -21.37
CA ASN A 145 17.21 14.04 -22.37
C ASN A 145 18.54 13.73 -21.68
N ILE A 146 18.65 12.55 -21.08
CA ILE A 146 19.93 11.91 -20.77
C ILE A 146 20.16 10.86 -21.86
N SER A 147 20.79 11.31 -22.94
CA SER A 147 21.66 10.57 -23.86
C SER A 147 21.24 9.13 -24.22
N ALA A 148 20.28 9.02 -25.14
CA ALA A 148 20.17 7.86 -26.02
C ALA A 148 21.31 7.90 -27.07
N SER A 149 22.51 7.46 -26.70
CA SER A 149 23.62 7.22 -27.64
C SER A 149 24.40 5.98 -27.23
N SER A 150 23.91 4.80 -27.63
CA SER A 150 24.72 3.68 -28.15
C SER A 150 23.91 2.38 -28.13
N VAL A 151 23.18 2.12 -29.21
CA VAL A 151 23.05 0.74 -29.70
C VAL A 151 23.26 0.82 -31.20
N ILE A 152 24.52 0.76 -31.59
CA ILE A 152 24.94 0.51 -32.96
C ILE A 152 24.54 -0.94 -33.28
N GLY A 153 23.95 -1.12 -34.46
CA GLY A 153 23.34 -2.36 -34.93
C GLY A 153 24.25 -3.59 -34.83
N GLY A 154 23.61 -4.71 -34.47
CA GLY A 154 24.17 -6.05 -34.55
C GLY A 154 23.07 -7.00 -35.02
N THR A 155 23.28 -7.57 -36.19
CA THR A 155 22.43 -8.51 -36.93
C THR A 155 22.05 -9.74 -36.11
N LEU A 156 20.78 -10.13 -36.20
CA LEU A 156 20.25 -11.40 -35.72
C LEU A 156 20.94 -12.55 -36.48
N THR A 157 21.92 -13.21 -35.85
CA THR A 157 22.29 -14.58 -36.18
C THR A 157 21.90 -15.48 -35.02
N ARG A 158 21.16 -16.52 -35.36
CA ARG A 158 20.53 -17.49 -34.47
C ARG A 158 21.55 -18.60 -34.16
N PRO A 159 21.84 -18.96 -32.90
CA PRO A 159 22.44 -20.24 -32.60
C PRO A 159 21.37 -21.19 -32.05
N SER A 160 21.15 -22.23 -32.82
CA SER A 160 20.61 -23.53 -32.45
C SER A 160 21.45 -24.23 -31.38
N ALA A 161 20.81 -24.69 -30.30
CA ALA A 161 20.95 -26.04 -29.71
C ALA A 161 20.22 -26.13 -28.36
N CYS A 162 19.28 -27.07 -28.24
CA CYS A 162 18.82 -27.61 -26.96
C CYS A 162 19.70 -28.81 -26.59
N PRO A 163 20.16 -28.97 -25.34
CA PRO A 163 20.58 -30.26 -24.84
C PRO A 163 19.39 -31.01 -24.23
N THR A 164 19.13 -32.19 -24.79
CA THR A 164 18.28 -33.25 -24.25
C THR A 164 18.93 -33.82 -22.99
N TRP A 165 18.19 -33.96 -21.90
CA TRP A 165 18.61 -34.78 -20.75
C TRP A 165 17.78 -36.06 -20.74
N LEU A 166 18.48 -37.18 -20.92
CA LEU A 166 18.06 -38.54 -20.52
C LEU A 166 18.39 -38.73 -19.04
#